data_AF-A0A8T3YJ11-F1
#
_entry.id   AF-A0A8T3YJ11-F1
#
_cell.length_a   1.000
_cell.length_b   1.000
_cell.length_c   1.000
_cell.angle_alpha   90.00
_cell.angle_beta   90.00
_cell.angle_gamma   90.00
#
_symmetry.space_group_name_H-M   'P 1'
#
loop_
_entity.id
_entity.type
_entity.pdbx_description
1 polymer ?
#
loop_
_entity_poly.entity_id
_entity_poly.type
_entity_poly.pdbx_seq_one_letter_code
_entity_poly.pdbx_strand_id
1 'polypeptide(L)'
;MTPSPSLPSLPLPFKVALACGLGGFIGSLVALEIAGPWWWLGMLAGAATAYLAYEFRRALAAIPPAWKSARGWQPDRAYWKCFFPMFFYAAGVGLNWVILFGVLYLLPVGPDQANPNSTADILFVSISGSVLAIMFGLTAANDETPRATRLAKEGKHEEAAQILQSHRRRFIFWNPLAVLFWQIPRRIVVVLELTAIGIVLALKRTAIGIVRFPGFLLRAGKVLARFCWFLFREIHSDVRLLCAADAAWGTLAGFFSGNALIGFLVGGAVGLLNFLLVSVWWLKLVPARQR
;
A
#
# COMPACT_ATOMS: atom_id res chain seq x y z
N MET A 1 -32.35 9.44 -34.41
CA MET A 1 -30.95 9.22 -33.99
C MET A 1 -30.21 8.60 -35.17
N THR A 2 -29.39 9.37 -35.88
CA THR A 2 -28.56 8.87 -36.97
C THR A 2 -27.43 8.02 -36.38
N PRO A 3 -27.19 6.79 -36.86
CA PRO A 3 -26.06 5.99 -36.41
C PRO A 3 -24.77 6.79 -36.68
N SER A 4 -24.02 7.09 -35.62
CA SER A 4 -22.76 7.82 -35.80
C SER A 4 -21.82 6.94 -36.64
N PRO A 5 -21.13 7.48 -37.65
CA PRO A 5 -20.20 6.70 -38.45
C PRO A 5 -19.17 6.04 -37.53
N SER A 6 -19.21 4.72 -37.46
CA SER A 6 -18.25 3.94 -36.69
C SER A 6 -16.89 4.04 -37.38
N LEU A 7 -15.95 4.76 -36.77
CA LEU A 7 -14.54 4.75 -37.19
C LEU A 7 -14.06 3.30 -37.36
N PRO A 8 -13.27 3.00 -38.40
CA PRO A 8 -12.72 1.67 -38.60
C PRO A 8 -11.97 1.24 -37.33
N SER A 9 -12.44 0.16 -36.71
CA SER A 9 -11.85 -0.33 -35.48
C SER A 9 -10.47 -0.90 -35.77
N LEU A 10 -9.42 -0.28 -35.20
CA LEU A 10 -8.07 -0.83 -35.25
C LEU A 10 -8.06 -2.32 -34.85
N PRO A 11 -7.21 -3.16 -35.47
CA PRO A 11 -7.11 -4.57 -35.12
C PRO A 11 -6.72 -4.71 -33.64
N LEU A 12 -7.35 -5.67 -32.96
CA LEU A 12 -7.22 -5.87 -31.51
C LEU A 12 -5.76 -5.92 -31.01
N PRO A 13 -4.82 -6.65 -31.67
CA PRO A 13 -3.43 -6.70 -31.22
C PRO A 13 -2.74 -5.33 -31.26
N PHE A 14 -3.08 -4.49 -32.25
CA PHE A 14 -2.50 -3.16 -32.38
C PHE A 14 -3.02 -2.22 -31.29
N LYS A 15 -4.30 -2.33 -30.90
CA LYS A 15 -4.85 -1.57 -29.76
C LYS A 15 -4.14 -1.92 -28.45
N VAL A 16 -3.86 -3.20 -28.23
CA VAL A 16 -3.10 -3.67 -27.06
C VAL A 16 -1.69 -3.08 -27.09
N ALA A 17 -0.95 -3.27 -28.20
CA ALA A 17 0.41 -2.74 -28.34
C ALA A 17 0.48 -1.23 -28.10
N LEU A 18 -0.46 -0.47 -28.68
CA LEU A 18 -0.52 0.98 -28.53
C LEU A 18 -0.85 1.39 -27.09
N ALA A 19 -1.82 0.74 -26.44
CA ALA A 19 -2.19 1.02 -25.05
C ALA A 19 -1.04 0.73 -24.08
N CYS A 20 -0.39 -0.43 -24.22
CA CYS A 20 0.77 -0.81 -23.40
C CYS A 20 1.95 0.13 -23.63
N GLY A 21 2.22 0.49 -24.89
CA GLY A 21 3.28 1.42 -25.25
C GLY A 21 3.04 2.81 -24.66
N LEU A 22 1.85 3.38 -24.83
CA LEU A 22 1.51 4.69 -24.23
C LEU A 22 1.58 4.67 -22.71
N GLY A 23 1.11 3.59 -22.08
CA GLY A 23 1.25 3.41 -20.63
C GLY A 23 2.71 3.33 -20.20
N GLY A 24 3.53 2.55 -20.90
CA GLY A 24 4.97 2.46 -20.65
C GLY A 24 5.69 3.79 -20.82
N PHE A 25 5.34 4.58 -21.85
CA PHE A 25 5.89 5.91 -22.09
C PHE A 25 5.56 6.90 -20.96
N ILE A 26 4.27 7.05 -20.65
CA ILE A 26 3.80 8.00 -19.62
C ILE A 26 4.32 7.58 -18.24
N GLY A 27 4.24 6.29 -17.91
CA GLY A 27 4.77 5.76 -16.66
C GLY A 27 6.28 5.99 -16.53
N SER A 28 7.05 5.83 -17.60
CA SER A 28 8.50 6.10 -17.61
C SER A 28 8.79 7.58 -17.38
N LEU A 29 8.05 8.50 -18.02
CA LEU A 29 8.20 9.94 -17.78
C LEU A 29 7.94 10.27 -16.32
N VAL A 30 6.85 9.76 -15.74
CA VAL A 30 6.53 9.96 -14.33
C VAL A 30 7.61 9.38 -13.41
N ALA A 31 8.11 8.18 -13.72
CA ALA A 31 9.18 7.54 -12.93
C ALA A 31 10.48 8.33 -12.96
N LEU A 32 10.85 8.89 -14.12
CA LEU A 32 12.08 9.66 -14.31
C LEU A 32 12.00 11.04 -13.64
N GLU A 33 10.85 11.72 -13.72
CA GLU A 33 10.65 13.04 -13.10
C GLU A 33 10.56 12.97 -11.57
N ILE A 34 9.95 11.92 -11.02
CA ILE A 34 9.76 11.79 -9.56
C ILE A 34 11.08 11.37 -8.84
N ALA A 35 12.14 11.04 -9.59
CA ALA A 35 13.53 10.80 -9.15
C ALA A 35 13.73 10.04 -7.81
N GLY A 36 14.26 8.82 -7.90
CA GLY A 36 14.81 8.09 -6.74
C GLY A 36 13.91 6.96 -6.24
N PRO A 37 13.64 6.82 -4.92
CA PRO A 37 13.01 5.64 -4.33
C PRO A 37 11.52 5.46 -4.67
N TRP A 38 10.91 6.45 -5.34
CA TRP A 38 9.48 6.47 -5.65
C TRP A 38 9.16 6.06 -7.09
N TRP A 39 10.11 5.46 -7.82
CA TRP A 39 9.94 5.00 -9.21
C TRP A 39 8.74 4.09 -9.45
N TRP A 40 8.30 3.35 -8.42
CA TRP A 40 7.11 2.49 -8.46
C TRP A 40 5.80 3.29 -8.66
N LEU A 41 5.76 4.57 -8.32
CA LEU A 41 4.63 5.46 -8.65
C LEU A 41 4.48 5.61 -10.17
N GLY A 42 5.60 5.63 -10.90
CA GLY A 42 5.58 5.61 -12.36
C GLY A 42 4.96 4.32 -12.90
N MET A 43 5.27 3.15 -12.30
CA MET A 43 4.62 1.89 -12.69
C MET A 43 3.10 1.93 -12.49
N LEU A 44 2.63 2.48 -11.36
CA LEU A 44 1.20 2.66 -11.10
C LEU A 44 0.56 3.62 -12.11
N ALA A 45 1.23 4.73 -12.41
CA ALA A 45 0.77 5.70 -13.41
C ALA A 45 0.71 5.07 -14.82
N GLY A 46 1.73 4.30 -15.21
CA GLY A 46 1.77 3.60 -16.48
C GLY A 46 0.69 2.51 -16.59
N ALA A 47 0.51 1.71 -15.55
CA ALA A 47 -0.54 0.70 -15.46
C ALA A 47 -1.93 1.34 -15.57
N ALA A 48 -2.19 2.41 -14.81
CA ALA A 48 -3.45 3.15 -14.86
C ALA A 48 -3.68 3.77 -16.24
N THR A 49 -2.65 4.36 -16.85
CA THR A 49 -2.73 4.94 -18.19
C THR A 49 -3.09 3.89 -19.23
N ALA A 50 -2.44 2.72 -19.23
CA ALA A 50 -2.74 1.66 -20.19
C ALA A 50 -4.14 1.08 -19.99
N TYR A 51 -4.55 0.87 -18.73
CA TYR A 51 -5.89 0.40 -18.36
C TYR A 51 -6.97 1.35 -18.89
N LEU A 52 -6.77 2.66 -18.72
CA LEU A 52 -7.69 3.69 -19.18
C LEU A 52 -7.62 3.89 -20.69
N ALA A 53 -6.45 3.77 -21.33
CA ALA A 53 -6.29 3.95 -22.76
C ALA A 53 -7.02 2.87 -23.58
N TYR A 54 -7.08 1.63 -23.08
CA TYR A 54 -7.69 0.52 -23.80
C TYR A 54 -9.21 0.72 -24.03
N GLU A 55 -9.94 1.24 -23.04
CA GLU A 55 -11.37 1.56 -23.16
C GLU A 55 -11.77 2.85 -22.41
N PHE A 56 -11.14 3.95 -22.79
CA PHE A 56 -11.31 5.26 -22.14
C PHE A 56 -12.78 5.68 -21.99
N ARG A 57 -13.61 5.39 -23.00
CA ARG A 57 -15.05 5.69 -22.98
C ARG A 57 -15.79 4.95 -21.85
N ARG A 58 -15.46 3.68 -21.59
CA ARG A 58 -16.11 2.91 -20.51
C ARG A 58 -15.64 3.39 -19.14
N ALA A 59 -14.36 3.76 -19.01
CA ALA A 59 -13.85 4.36 -17.79
C ALA A 59 -14.55 5.69 -17.48
N LEU A 60 -14.64 6.60 -18.46
CA LEU A 60 -15.38 7.86 -18.31
C LEU A 60 -16.86 7.63 -17.96
N ALA A 61 -17.50 6.64 -18.57
CA ALA A 61 -18.90 6.30 -18.27
C ALA A 61 -19.09 5.70 -16.85
N ALA A 62 -18.05 5.10 -16.26
CA ALA A 62 -18.07 4.52 -14.92
C ALA A 62 -17.82 5.56 -13.80
N ILE A 63 -17.23 6.71 -14.10
CA ILE A 63 -16.94 7.77 -13.12
C ILE A 63 -18.23 8.29 -12.45
N PRO A 64 -19.31 8.68 -13.16
CA PRO A 64 -20.50 9.22 -12.51
C PRO A 64 -21.20 8.22 -11.58
N PRO A 65 -21.40 6.93 -11.95
CA PRO A 65 -21.90 5.91 -11.03
C PRO A 65 -21.00 5.68 -9.81
N ALA A 66 -19.68 5.57 -10.00
CA ALA A 66 -18.72 5.39 -8.90
C ALA A 66 -18.72 6.59 -7.94
N TRP A 67 -18.82 7.80 -8.48
CA TRP A 67 -18.95 9.03 -7.68
C TRP A 67 -20.29 9.09 -6.94
N LYS A 68 -21.38 8.59 -7.53
CA LYS A 68 -22.68 8.45 -6.84
C LYS A 68 -22.62 7.44 -5.70
N SER A 69 -21.93 6.29 -5.87
CA SER A 69 -21.76 5.32 -4.79
C SER A 69 -20.84 5.85 -3.67
N ALA A 70 -19.81 6.62 -4.02
CA ALA A 70 -18.93 7.25 -3.03
C ALA A 70 -19.61 8.38 -2.25
N ARG A 71 -20.60 9.07 -2.85
CA ARG A 71 -21.36 10.15 -2.20
C ARG A 71 -22.17 9.71 -0.98
N GLY A 72 -22.45 8.41 -0.81
CA GLY A 72 -23.09 7.89 0.40
C GLY A 72 -22.18 7.90 1.65
N TRP A 73 -20.87 8.03 1.47
CA TRP A 73 -19.88 8.05 2.55
C TRP A 73 -19.63 9.46 3.11
N GLN A 74 -20.63 10.37 3.07
CA GLN A 74 -20.43 11.66 3.73
C GLN A 74 -20.41 11.47 5.25
N PRO A 75 -19.29 11.77 5.93
CA PRO A 75 -19.22 11.59 7.37
C PRO A 75 -20.07 12.66 8.04
N ASP A 76 -20.97 12.23 8.93
CA ASP A 76 -21.88 13.14 9.62
C ASP A 76 -21.19 13.92 10.75
N ARG A 77 -21.90 14.90 11.32
CA ARG A 77 -21.37 15.73 12.41
C ARG A 77 -20.96 14.90 13.64
N ALA A 78 -21.59 13.75 13.87
CA ALA A 78 -21.26 12.86 14.97
C ALA A 78 -19.94 12.13 14.71
N TYR A 79 -19.73 11.62 13.49
CA TYR A 79 -18.46 11.05 13.04
C TYR A 79 -17.32 12.05 13.25
N TRP A 80 -17.48 13.30 12.81
CA TRP A 80 -16.44 14.32 12.99
C TRP A 80 -16.14 14.64 14.45
N LYS A 81 -17.17 14.70 15.31
CA LYS A 81 -16.99 14.90 16.75
C LYS A 81 -16.20 13.77 17.42
N CYS A 82 -16.26 12.55 16.89
CA CYS A 82 -15.48 11.42 17.39
C CYS A 82 -14.11 11.30 16.72
N PHE A 83 -14.03 11.57 15.42
CA PHE A 83 -12.82 11.46 14.61
C PHE A 83 -11.77 12.50 15.01
N PHE A 84 -12.15 13.78 15.14
CA PHE A 84 -11.17 14.84 15.42
C PHE A 84 -10.41 14.63 16.73
N PRO A 85 -11.06 14.34 17.88
CA PRO A 85 -10.34 14.02 19.10
C PRO A 85 -9.36 12.84 18.92
N MET A 86 -9.79 11.75 18.28
CA MET A 86 -8.90 10.61 18.03
C MET A 86 -7.73 10.96 17.13
N PHE A 87 -7.96 11.75 16.07
CA PHE A 87 -6.92 12.25 15.19
C PHE A 87 -5.90 13.10 15.93
N PHE A 88 -6.34 14.07 16.73
CA PHE A 88 -5.44 14.90 17.54
C PHE A 88 -4.68 14.10 18.60
N TYR A 89 -5.30 13.06 19.18
CA TYR A 89 -4.60 12.14 20.08
C TYR A 89 -3.52 11.34 19.34
N ALA A 90 -3.82 10.79 18.16
CA ALA A 90 -2.85 10.06 17.34
C ALA A 90 -1.71 10.97 16.87
N ALA A 91 -2.03 12.17 16.41
CA ALA A 91 -1.06 13.19 16.02
C ALA A 91 -0.18 13.62 17.21
N GLY A 92 -0.76 13.77 18.40
CA GLY A 92 -0.02 14.06 19.63
C GLY A 92 0.95 12.94 20.04
N VAL A 93 0.58 11.67 19.83
CA VAL A 93 1.52 10.55 20.04
C VAL A 93 2.65 10.59 19.02
N GLY A 94 2.35 10.86 17.74
CA GLY A 94 3.36 11.04 16.70
C GLY A 94 4.32 12.21 17.02
N LEU A 95 3.80 13.35 17.44
CA LEU A 95 4.61 14.51 17.82
C LEU A 95 5.54 14.21 19.02
N ASN A 96 5.06 13.46 20.01
CA ASN A 96 5.91 13.03 21.13
C ASN A 96 7.06 12.11 20.68
N TRP A 97 6.88 11.28 19.65
CA TRP A 97 7.96 10.50 19.06
C TRP A 97 9.02 11.39 18.38
N VAL A 98 8.58 12.37 17.60
CA VAL A 98 9.49 13.37 17.00
C VAL A 98 10.29 14.11 18.08
N ILE A 99 9.62 14.59 19.13
CA ILE A 99 10.28 15.31 20.23
C ILE A 99 11.26 14.40 20.97
N LEU A 100 10.86 13.16 21.31
CA LEU A 100 11.72 12.22 22.02
C LEU A 100 12.99 11.92 21.24
N PHE A 101 12.88 11.58 19.96
CA PHE A 101 14.05 11.30 19.13
C PHE A 101 14.86 12.56 18.81
N GLY A 102 14.20 13.71 18.66
CA GLY A 102 14.88 15.00 18.53
C GLY A 102 15.70 15.37 19.77
N VAL A 103 15.17 15.12 20.98
CA VAL A 103 15.92 15.32 22.24
C VAL A 103 17.05 14.31 22.38
N LEU A 104 16.81 13.02 22.07
CA LEU A 104 17.88 12.00 22.07
C LEU A 104 19.00 12.33 21.07
N TYR A 105 18.67 12.99 19.97
CA TYR A 105 19.64 13.50 18.99
C TYR A 105 20.44 14.70 19.51
N LEU A 106 19.79 15.60 20.27
CA LEU A 106 20.44 16.76 20.89
C LEU A 106 21.26 16.40 22.13
N LEU A 107 21.06 15.23 22.72
CA LEU A 107 21.95 14.72 23.76
C LEU A 107 23.31 14.43 23.13
N PRO A 108 24.41 15.02 23.64
CA PRO A 108 25.72 14.86 23.04
C PRO A 108 26.19 13.40 23.17
N VAL A 109 26.00 12.63 22.11
CA VAL A 109 26.85 11.47 21.83
C VAL A 109 28.22 12.08 21.51
N GLY A 110 29.25 11.73 22.25
CA GLY A 110 30.50 12.50 22.37
C GLY A 110 31.09 13.04 21.05
N PRO A 111 31.87 14.14 21.12
CA PRO A 111 32.28 14.98 19.99
C PRO A 111 33.00 14.27 18.84
N ASP A 112 33.44 13.02 19.01
CA ASP A 112 34.27 12.29 18.05
C ASP A 112 33.52 11.33 17.11
N GLN A 113 32.17 11.23 17.15
CA GLN A 113 31.40 10.29 16.31
C GLN A 113 30.25 10.89 15.48
N ALA A 114 30.36 12.15 15.06
CA ALA A 114 29.38 12.76 14.17
C ALA A 114 29.51 12.20 12.73
N ASN A 115 29.02 10.98 12.50
CA ASN A 115 28.83 10.44 11.16
C ASN A 115 27.62 11.13 10.51
N PRO A 116 27.77 11.91 9.42
CA PRO A 116 26.67 12.62 8.78
C PRO A 116 25.52 11.70 8.32
N ASN A 117 25.82 10.42 8.03
CA ASN A 117 24.78 9.44 7.68
C ASN A 117 23.87 9.10 8.88
N SER A 118 24.34 9.23 10.12
CA SER A 118 23.51 8.96 11.31
C SER A 118 22.38 9.98 11.48
N THR A 119 22.56 11.20 10.96
CA THR A 119 21.55 12.26 11.06
C THR A 119 20.36 11.98 10.15
N ALA A 120 20.61 11.49 8.94
CA ALA A 120 19.57 11.06 8.01
C ALA A 120 18.83 9.83 8.55
N ASP A 121 19.56 8.86 9.13
CA ASP A 121 18.98 7.64 9.68
C ASP A 121 18.10 7.91 10.91
N ILE A 122 18.53 8.78 11.83
CA ILE A 122 17.74 9.14 13.02
C ILE A 122 16.49 9.94 12.62
N LEU A 123 16.61 10.89 11.68
CA LEU A 123 15.47 11.63 11.17
C LEU A 123 14.47 10.69 10.46
N PHE A 124 14.98 9.74 9.67
CA PHE A 124 14.17 8.74 8.98
C PHE A 124 13.45 7.82 9.97
N VAL A 125 14.12 7.34 11.02
CA VAL A 125 13.51 6.52 12.08
C VAL A 125 12.45 7.31 12.84
N SER A 126 12.70 8.60 13.13
CA SER A 126 11.78 9.48 13.83
C SER A 126 10.51 9.75 13.02
N ILE A 127 10.67 10.07 11.74
CA ILE A 127 9.56 10.30 10.81
C ILE A 127 8.78 9.00 10.61
N SER A 128 9.48 7.88 10.37
CA SER A 128 8.85 6.57 10.16
C SER A 128 8.05 6.11 11.38
N GLY A 129 8.61 6.25 12.59
CA GLY A 129 7.93 5.93 13.84
C GLY A 129 6.69 6.80 14.08
N SER A 130 6.77 8.08 13.73
CA SER A 130 5.65 9.02 13.84
C SER A 130 4.54 8.72 12.84
N VAL A 131 4.90 8.40 11.59
CA VAL A 131 3.96 7.97 10.55
C VAL A 131 3.27 6.67 10.97
N LEU A 132 4.01 5.67 11.45
CA LEU A 132 3.44 4.42 11.98
C LEU A 132 2.48 4.68 13.14
N ALA A 133 2.85 5.53 14.11
CA ALA A 133 1.99 5.89 15.23
C ALA A 133 0.68 6.57 14.77
N ILE A 134 0.77 7.48 13.79
CA ILE A 134 -0.39 8.13 13.18
C ILE A 134 -1.26 7.10 12.44
N MET A 135 -0.66 6.20 11.66
CA MET A 135 -1.40 5.16 10.91
C MET A 135 -2.10 4.17 11.85
N PHE A 136 -1.46 3.75 12.94
CA PHE A 136 -2.09 2.91 13.96
C PHE A 136 -3.20 3.65 14.71
N GLY A 137 -3.00 4.94 15.00
CA GLY A 137 -4.04 5.77 15.59
C GLY A 137 -5.24 5.97 14.66
N LEU A 138 -4.99 6.16 13.37
CA LEU A 138 -6.02 6.30 12.34
C LEU A 138 -6.80 5.01 12.12
N THR A 139 -6.13 3.85 12.08
CA THR A 139 -6.81 2.54 11.93
C THR A 139 -7.65 2.19 13.16
N ALA A 140 -7.11 2.40 14.36
CA ALA A 140 -7.88 2.24 15.60
C ALA A 140 -9.09 3.20 15.65
N ALA A 141 -8.92 4.43 15.16
CA ALA A 141 -10.01 5.37 15.04
C ALA A 141 -11.04 4.91 14.00
N ASN A 142 -10.62 4.38 12.86
CA ASN A 142 -11.53 4.05 11.77
C ASN A 142 -12.41 2.82 12.08
N ASP A 143 -11.93 1.87 12.89
CA ASP A 143 -12.70 0.67 13.26
C ASP A 143 -13.70 0.93 14.40
N GLU A 144 -13.28 1.65 15.45
CA GLU A 144 -14.10 1.81 16.66
C GLU A 144 -14.98 3.08 16.62
N THR A 145 -14.64 4.10 15.81
CA THR A 145 -15.46 5.33 15.67
C THR A 145 -16.83 5.09 15.05
N PRO A 146 -17.00 4.27 13.98
CA PRO A 146 -18.32 3.97 13.43
C PRO A 146 -19.23 3.26 14.44
N ARG A 147 -18.66 2.38 15.28
CA ARG A 147 -19.37 1.70 16.36
C ARG A 147 -19.83 2.68 17.44
N ALA A 148 -18.94 3.53 17.93
CA ALA A 148 -19.29 4.56 18.92
C ALA A 148 -20.35 5.54 18.36
N THR A 149 -20.23 5.91 17.08
CA THR A 149 -21.20 6.79 16.40
C THR A 149 -22.57 6.13 16.27
N ARG A 150 -22.62 4.84 15.93
CA ARG A 150 -23.87 4.07 15.86
C ARG A 150 -24.55 4.00 17.22
N LEU A 151 -23.80 3.68 18.28
CA LEU A 151 -24.31 3.64 19.66
C LEU A 151 -24.84 5.01 20.12
N ALA A 152 -24.14 6.09 19.79
CA ALA A 152 -24.60 7.44 20.10
C ALA A 152 -25.91 7.81 19.37
N LYS A 153 -26.10 7.35 18.12
CA LYS A 153 -27.36 7.52 17.37
C LYS A 153 -28.51 6.70 17.94
N GLU A 154 -28.21 5.53 18.50
CA GLU A 154 -29.17 4.67 19.20
C GLU A 154 -29.54 5.19 20.61
N GLY A 155 -29.01 6.35 21.03
CA GLY A 155 -29.23 6.91 22.38
C GLY A 155 -28.39 6.25 23.47
N LYS A 156 -27.51 5.30 23.14
CA LYS A 156 -26.60 4.60 24.07
C LYS A 156 -25.34 5.43 24.32
N HIS A 157 -25.53 6.63 24.87
CA HIS A 157 -24.45 7.59 25.07
C HIS A 157 -23.37 7.11 26.05
N GLU A 158 -23.74 6.32 27.06
CA GLU A 158 -22.76 5.77 28.03
C GLU A 158 -21.81 4.76 27.40
N GLU A 159 -22.32 3.83 26.58
CA GLU A 159 -21.48 2.85 25.88
C GLU A 159 -20.53 3.53 24.87
N ALA A 160 -21.03 4.55 24.14
CA ALA A 160 -20.21 5.35 23.25
C ALA A 160 -19.11 6.12 24.01
N ALA A 161 -19.44 6.67 25.17
CA ALA A 161 -18.48 7.36 26.04
C ALA A 161 -17.44 6.39 26.61
N GLN A 162 -17.82 5.17 26.99
CA GLN A 162 -16.90 4.13 27.47
C GLN A 162 -15.90 3.73 26.40
N ILE A 163 -16.33 3.55 25.14
CA ILE A 163 -15.43 3.26 24.02
C ILE A 163 -14.41 4.38 23.86
N LEU A 164 -14.87 5.65 23.81
CA LEU A 164 -14.00 6.82 23.72
C LEU A 164 -13.03 6.93 24.90
N GLN A 165 -13.49 6.64 26.12
CA GLN A 165 -12.67 6.67 27.32
C GLN A 165 -11.63 5.54 27.35
N SER A 166 -11.97 4.36 26.83
CA SER A 166 -11.06 3.23 26.70
C SER A 166 -9.91 3.55 25.74
N HIS A 167 -10.20 4.24 24.63
CA HIS A 167 -9.19 4.73 23.70
C HIS A 167 -8.33 5.81 24.31
N ARG A 168 -8.94 6.79 24.99
CA ARG A 168 -8.18 7.83 25.70
C ARG A 168 -7.20 7.22 26.70
N ARG A 169 -7.62 6.20 27.47
CA ARG A 169 -6.71 5.48 28.36
C ARG A 169 -5.60 4.76 27.58
N ARG A 170 -5.94 4.01 26.53
CA ARG A 170 -4.95 3.34 25.66
C ARG A 170 -3.91 4.35 25.14
N PHE A 171 -4.33 5.49 24.61
CA PHE A 171 -3.43 6.54 24.11
C PHE A 171 -2.56 7.19 25.20
N ILE A 172 -3.11 7.44 26.40
CA ILE A 172 -2.33 7.97 27.53
C ILE A 172 -1.26 6.97 27.97
N PHE A 173 -1.60 5.68 28.07
CA PHE A 173 -0.67 4.63 28.50
C PHE A 173 0.34 4.22 27.43
N TRP A 174 0.02 4.44 26.16
CA TRP A 174 0.89 4.12 25.02
C TRP A 174 1.66 5.35 24.51
N ASN A 175 1.53 6.50 25.17
CA ASN A 175 2.40 7.64 24.89
C ASN A 175 3.85 7.24 25.19
N PRO A 176 4.81 7.48 24.26
CA PRO A 176 6.21 7.10 24.44
C PRO A 176 6.82 7.59 25.76
N LEU A 177 6.40 8.75 26.29
CA LEU A 177 6.86 9.23 27.60
C LEU A 177 6.31 8.38 28.76
N ALA A 178 5.03 8.01 28.71
CA ALA A 178 4.44 7.10 29.71
C ALA A 178 5.09 5.71 29.62
N VAL A 179 5.40 5.25 28.42
CA VAL A 179 6.16 4.00 28.23
C VAL A 179 7.56 4.14 28.83
N LEU A 180 8.29 5.22 28.50
CA LEU A 180 9.67 5.45 28.91
C LEU A 180 9.83 5.60 30.43
N PHE A 181 8.94 6.35 31.08
CA PHE A 181 9.07 6.71 32.49
C PHE A 181 8.27 5.80 33.44
N TRP A 182 7.22 5.11 32.98
CA TRP A 182 6.34 4.32 33.84
C TRP A 182 6.37 2.81 33.53
N GLN A 183 6.40 2.43 32.25
CA GLN A 183 6.42 1.01 31.85
C GLN A 183 7.85 0.45 31.87
N ILE A 184 8.86 1.19 31.40
CA ILE A 184 10.24 0.69 31.31
C ILE A 184 10.79 0.28 32.68
N PRO A 185 10.72 1.06 33.77
CA PRO A 185 11.27 0.64 35.06
C PRO A 185 10.59 -0.62 35.62
N ARG A 186 9.25 -0.68 35.51
CA ARG A 186 8.44 -1.81 35.96
C ARG A 186 8.65 -3.06 35.09
N ARG A 187 8.94 -2.86 33.81
CA ARG A 187 9.25 -3.92 32.87
C ARG A 187 10.72 -4.33 32.90
N ILE A 188 11.68 -3.52 33.31
CA ILE A 188 13.10 -3.93 33.41
C ILE A 188 13.25 -5.11 34.39
N VAL A 189 12.57 -5.05 35.54
CA VAL A 189 12.56 -6.13 36.53
C VAL A 189 11.91 -7.41 35.96
N VAL A 190 10.76 -7.25 35.31
CA VAL A 190 10.05 -8.37 34.65
C VAL A 190 10.80 -8.88 33.41
N VAL A 191 11.53 -8.01 32.71
CA VAL A 191 12.30 -8.31 31.50
C VAL A 191 13.54 -9.11 31.86
N LEU A 192 14.19 -8.85 33.00
CA LEU A 192 15.32 -9.65 33.50
C LEU A 192 14.88 -11.08 33.85
N GLU A 193 13.73 -11.26 34.50
CA GLU A 193 13.18 -12.59 34.79
C GLU A 193 12.68 -13.31 33.53
N LEU A 194 12.00 -12.59 32.64
CA LEU A 194 11.50 -13.14 31.38
C LEU A 194 12.60 -13.31 30.33
N THR A 195 13.77 -12.69 30.43
CA THR A 195 14.89 -12.94 29.50
C THR A 195 15.52 -14.29 29.77
N ALA A 196 15.70 -14.68 31.04
CA ALA A 196 16.21 -16.02 31.36
C ALA A 196 15.25 -17.13 30.88
N ILE A 197 13.96 -16.99 31.17
CA ILE A 197 12.91 -17.91 30.68
C ILE A 197 12.78 -17.82 29.14
N GLY A 198 12.90 -16.62 28.60
CA GLY A 198 12.79 -16.30 27.18
C GLY A 198 13.93 -16.89 26.36
N ILE A 199 15.17 -16.91 26.85
CA ILE A 199 16.32 -17.54 26.20
C ILE A 199 16.10 -19.05 26.08
N VAL A 200 15.66 -19.72 27.16
CA VAL A 200 15.39 -21.16 27.16
C VAL A 200 14.22 -21.51 26.22
N LEU A 201 13.14 -20.72 26.24
CA LEU A 201 12.02 -20.92 25.32
C LEU A 201 12.38 -20.56 23.87
N ALA A 202 13.24 -19.57 23.64
CA ALA A 202 13.71 -19.17 22.32
C ALA A 202 14.60 -20.25 21.70
N LEU A 203 15.50 -20.87 22.46
CA LEU A 203 16.31 -22.02 22.03
C LEU A 203 15.42 -23.23 21.68
N LYS A 204 14.42 -23.54 22.52
CA LYS A 204 13.47 -24.62 22.24
C LYS A 204 12.60 -24.34 21.02
N ARG A 205 12.15 -23.10 20.83
CA ARG A 205 11.35 -22.67 19.67
C ARG A 205 12.14 -22.54 18.39
N THR A 206 13.42 -22.15 18.45
CA THR A 206 14.31 -22.16 17.28
C THR A 206 14.62 -23.58 16.85
N ALA A 207 14.86 -24.51 17.77
CA ALA A 207 15.02 -25.93 17.43
C ALA A 207 13.76 -26.51 16.75
N ILE A 208 12.57 -26.28 17.31
CA ILE A 208 11.29 -26.68 16.69
C ILE A 208 11.06 -25.93 15.36
N GLY A 209 11.46 -24.66 15.32
CA GLY A 209 11.41 -23.79 14.15
C GLY A 209 12.22 -24.38 13.01
N ILE A 210 13.49 -24.73 13.23
CA ILE A 210 14.39 -25.31 12.23
C ILE A 210 13.80 -26.59 11.63
N VAL A 211 13.19 -27.46 12.46
CA VAL A 211 12.54 -28.70 11.98
C VAL A 211 11.26 -28.42 11.18
N ARG A 212 10.46 -27.42 11.60
CA ARG A 212 9.19 -27.08 10.94
C ARG A 212 9.31 -26.06 9.81
N PHE A 213 10.43 -25.37 9.71
CA PHE A 213 10.69 -24.28 8.77
C PHE A 213 10.67 -24.76 7.32
N PRO A 214 11.26 -25.92 6.95
CA PRO A 214 11.10 -26.47 5.61
C PRO A 214 9.63 -26.73 5.27
N GLY A 215 8.87 -27.31 6.19
CA GLY A 215 7.43 -27.56 6.01
C GLY A 215 6.59 -26.28 5.94
N PHE A 216 7.02 -25.21 6.61
CA PHE A 216 6.43 -23.88 6.46
C PHE A 216 6.78 -23.26 5.11
N LEU A 217 8.04 -23.27 4.69
CA LEU A 217 8.48 -22.77 3.39
C LEU A 217 7.79 -23.48 2.23
N LEU A 218 7.63 -24.81 2.31
CA LEU A 218 6.89 -25.58 1.30
C LEU A 218 5.41 -25.21 1.27
N ARG A 219 4.78 -24.98 2.43
CA ARG A 219 3.37 -24.54 2.49
C ARG A 219 3.20 -23.11 2.00
N ALA A 220 4.05 -22.19 2.45
CA ALA A 220 4.08 -20.81 2.00
C ALA A 220 4.33 -20.73 0.49
N GLY A 221 5.29 -21.51 -0.03
CA GLY A 221 5.58 -21.63 -1.45
C GLY A 221 4.39 -22.17 -2.25
N LYS A 222 3.66 -23.18 -1.73
CA LYS A 222 2.43 -23.66 -2.37
C LYS A 222 1.32 -22.60 -2.39
N VAL A 223 1.14 -21.85 -1.31
CA VAL A 223 0.16 -20.76 -1.26
C VAL A 223 0.55 -19.65 -2.23
N LEU A 224 1.81 -19.24 -2.23
CA LEU A 224 2.33 -18.23 -3.15
C LEU A 224 2.19 -18.69 -4.61
N ALA A 225 2.52 -19.94 -4.93
CA ALA A 225 2.34 -20.49 -6.28
C ALA A 225 0.88 -20.48 -6.73
N ARG A 226 -0.07 -20.85 -5.85
CA ARG A 226 -1.51 -20.76 -6.14
C ARG A 226 -1.96 -19.32 -6.34
N PHE A 227 -1.47 -18.40 -5.51
CA PHE A 227 -1.76 -16.97 -5.63
C PHE A 227 -1.21 -16.40 -6.93
N CYS A 228 0.06 -16.66 -7.27
CA CYS A 228 0.67 -16.25 -8.53
C CYS A 228 -0.05 -16.85 -9.73
N TRP A 229 -0.47 -18.12 -9.67
CA TRP A 229 -1.26 -18.76 -10.74
C TRP A 229 -2.63 -18.10 -10.90
N PHE A 230 -3.33 -17.82 -9.80
CA PHE A 230 -4.61 -17.11 -9.84
C PHE A 230 -4.46 -15.72 -10.44
N LEU A 231 -3.49 -14.93 -9.96
CA LEU A 231 -3.21 -13.59 -10.45
C LEU A 231 -2.78 -13.59 -11.91
N PHE A 232 -1.94 -14.54 -12.32
CA PHE A 232 -1.55 -14.76 -13.71
C PHE A 232 -2.77 -15.03 -14.60
N ARG A 233 -3.65 -15.95 -14.18
CA ARG A 233 -4.87 -16.28 -14.94
C ARG A 233 -5.81 -15.08 -15.04
N GLU A 234 -5.95 -14.30 -13.98
CA GLU A 234 -6.82 -13.12 -13.95
C GLU A 234 -6.28 -11.98 -14.83
N ILE A 235 -4.97 -11.75 -14.82
CA ILE A 235 -4.35 -10.75 -15.70
C ILE A 235 -4.59 -11.08 -17.18
N HIS A 236 -4.58 -12.37 -17.54
CA HIS A 236 -4.78 -12.81 -18.92
C HIS A 236 -6.26 -13.05 -19.29
N SER A 237 -7.18 -13.00 -18.33
CA SER A 237 -8.62 -13.11 -18.59
C SER A 237 -9.23 -11.76 -19.02
N ASP A 238 -8.66 -10.64 -18.58
CA ASP A 238 -9.06 -9.27 -18.97
C ASP A 238 -7.92 -8.56 -19.70
N VAL A 239 -8.15 -8.23 -20.98
CA VAL A 239 -7.18 -7.52 -21.82
C VAL A 239 -6.75 -6.18 -21.22
N ARG A 240 -7.59 -5.52 -20.41
CA ARG A 240 -7.23 -4.27 -19.73
C ARG A 240 -6.19 -4.50 -18.64
N LEU A 241 -6.34 -5.56 -17.85
CA LEU A 241 -5.39 -5.94 -16.80
C LEU A 241 -4.07 -6.39 -17.42
N LEU A 242 -4.13 -7.12 -18.53
CA LEU A 242 -2.96 -7.46 -19.34
C LEU A 242 -2.21 -6.18 -19.77
N CYS A 243 -2.92 -5.22 -20.36
CA CYS A 243 -2.30 -3.97 -20.80
C CYS A 243 -1.67 -3.17 -19.65
N ALA A 244 -2.35 -3.14 -18.50
CA ALA A 244 -1.84 -2.47 -17.30
C ALA A 244 -0.54 -3.12 -16.79
N ALA A 245 -0.49 -4.45 -16.73
CA ALA A 245 0.69 -5.20 -16.31
C ALA A 245 1.86 -5.01 -17.28
N ASP A 246 1.61 -5.12 -18.59
CA ASP A 246 2.66 -4.98 -19.61
C ASP A 246 3.19 -3.53 -19.72
N ALA A 247 2.33 -2.53 -19.51
CA ALA A 247 2.74 -1.14 -19.40
C ALA A 247 3.59 -0.86 -18.15
N ALA A 248 3.33 -1.55 -17.04
CA ALA A 248 4.16 -1.46 -15.84
C ALA A 248 5.57 -2.01 -16.11
N TRP A 249 5.70 -3.11 -16.86
CA TRP A 249 6.98 -3.63 -17.33
C TRP A 249 7.67 -2.69 -18.31
N GLY A 250 6.94 -2.09 -19.25
CA GLY A 250 7.46 -1.03 -20.12
C GLY A 250 8.01 0.15 -19.32
N THR A 251 7.26 0.60 -18.30
CA THR A 251 7.68 1.66 -17.39
C THR A 251 8.98 1.33 -16.67
N LEU A 252 9.10 0.09 -16.17
CA LEU A 252 10.31 -0.40 -15.51
C LEU A 252 11.53 -0.32 -16.44
N ALA A 253 11.37 -0.76 -17.69
CA ALA A 253 12.43 -0.71 -18.69
C ALA A 253 12.81 0.74 -19.07
N GLY A 254 11.84 1.63 -19.24
CA GLY A 254 12.10 3.03 -19.55
C GLY A 254 12.77 3.78 -18.39
N PHE A 255 12.39 3.49 -17.13
CA PHE A 255 13.05 4.05 -15.94
C PHE A 255 14.52 3.60 -15.85
N PHE A 256 14.79 2.29 -15.87
CA PHE A 256 16.16 1.77 -15.72
C PHE A 256 17.07 2.11 -16.91
N SER A 257 16.52 2.36 -18.08
CA SER A 257 17.29 2.81 -19.24
C SER A 257 17.46 4.34 -19.31
N GLY A 258 16.78 5.10 -18.44
CA GLY A 258 16.80 6.56 -18.49
C GLY A 258 16.08 7.14 -19.72
N ASN A 259 15.20 6.38 -20.39
CA ASN A 259 14.59 6.77 -21.65
C ASN A 259 13.14 6.30 -21.79
N ALA A 260 12.21 7.25 -21.80
CA ALA A 260 10.78 6.95 -21.92
C ALA A 260 10.39 6.29 -23.26
N LEU A 261 11.13 6.54 -24.36
CA LEU A 261 10.88 5.88 -25.64
C LEU A 261 11.19 4.38 -25.57
N ILE A 262 12.21 3.98 -24.80
CA ILE A 262 12.47 2.56 -24.53
C ILE A 262 11.28 1.95 -23.79
N GLY A 263 10.71 2.67 -22.82
CA GLY A 263 9.50 2.22 -22.13
C GLY A 263 8.29 2.07 -23.04
N PHE A 264 8.12 2.95 -24.03
CA PHE A 264 7.09 2.83 -25.07
C PHE A 264 7.29 1.56 -25.90
N LEU A 265 8.50 1.35 -26.42
CA LEU A 265 8.82 0.23 -27.30
C LEU A 265 8.71 -1.11 -26.56
N VAL A 266 9.27 -1.21 -25.36
CA VAL A 266 9.21 -2.43 -24.54
C VAL A 266 7.77 -2.70 -24.10
N GLY A 267 7.04 -1.70 -23.61
CA GLY A 267 5.64 -1.87 -23.23
C GLY A 267 4.78 -2.37 -24.38
N GLY A 268 4.92 -1.77 -25.57
CA GLY A 268 4.18 -2.19 -26.76
C GLY A 268 4.57 -3.59 -27.27
N ALA A 269 5.86 -3.91 -27.30
CA ALA A 269 6.35 -5.22 -27.73
C ALA A 269 5.94 -6.34 -26.76
N VAL A 270 6.13 -6.13 -25.45
CA VAL A 270 5.71 -7.07 -24.40
C VAL A 270 4.20 -7.26 -24.44
N GLY A 271 3.43 -6.17 -24.52
CA GLY A 271 1.97 -6.22 -24.65
C GLY A 271 1.49 -7.06 -25.84
N LEU A 272 2.09 -6.83 -27.01
CA LEU A 272 1.74 -7.56 -28.23
C LEU A 272 2.10 -9.05 -28.12
N LEU A 273 3.32 -9.36 -27.67
CA LEU A 273 3.80 -10.73 -27.53
C LEU A 273 3.01 -11.50 -26.47
N ASN A 274 2.75 -10.88 -25.33
CA ASN A 274 2.03 -11.50 -24.22
C ASN A 274 0.56 -11.79 -24.60
N PHE A 275 -0.08 -10.87 -25.32
CA PHE A 275 -1.41 -11.08 -25.88
C PHE A 275 -1.44 -12.26 -26.88
N LEU A 276 -0.53 -12.28 -27.86
CA LEU A 276 -0.55 -13.31 -28.92
C LEU A 276 -0.10 -14.68 -28.42
N LEU A 277 1.01 -14.75 -27.68
CA LEU A 277 1.61 -16.01 -27.24
C LEU A 277 0.89 -16.59 -26.02
N VAL A 278 0.61 -15.76 -25.01
CA VAL A 278 0.07 -16.28 -23.75
C VAL A 278 -1.46 -16.31 -23.79
N SER A 279 -2.11 -15.19 -24.12
CA SER A 279 -3.57 -15.11 -24.03
C SER A 279 -4.27 -15.91 -25.14
N VAL A 280 -3.80 -15.79 -26.38
CA VAL A 280 -4.41 -16.46 -27.54
C VAL A 280 -3.91 -17.88 -27.70
N TRP A 281 -2.58 -18.09 -27.74
CA TRP A 281 -2.04 -19.40 -28.10
C TRP A 281 -2.00 -20.37 -26.91
N TRP A 282 -1.47 -19.95 -25.77
CA TRP A 282 -1.30 -20.83 -24.61
C TRP A 282 -2.60 -21.04 -23.81
N LEU A 283 -3.24 -19.96 -23.36
CA LEU A 283 -4.41 -20.03 -22.48
C LEU A 283 -5.74 -20.17 -23.23
N LYS A 284 -5.78 -19.82 -24.53
CA LYS A 284 -6.97 -19.88 -25.39
C LYS A 284 -8.20 -19.17 -24.81
N LEU A 285 -7.99 -18.08 -24.06
CA LEU A 285 -9.06 -17.39 -23.32
C LEU A 285 -9.91 -16.46 -24.18
N VAL A 286 -9.34 -15.93 -25.27
CA VAL A 286 -10.06 -15.08 -26.22
C VAL A 286 -10.50 -15.96 -27.40
N PRO A 287 -11.80 -16.11 -27.68
CA PRO A 287 -12.24 -16.89 -28.83
C PRO A 287 -11.64 -16.28 -30.10
N ALA A 288 -10.97 -17.11 -30.91
CA ALA A 288 -10.30 -16.73 -32.15
C ALA A 288 -11.20 -16.06 -33.22
N ARG A 289 -12.49 -15.83 -32.90
CA ARG A 289 -13.57 -15.42 -33.77
C ARG A 289 -13.98 -13.94 -33.66
N GLN A 290 -13.19 -13.12 -32.96
CA GLN A 290 -13.20 -11.66 -33.15
C GLN A 290 -12.10 -11.20 -34.15
N ARG A 291 -11.54 -12.13 -34.92
CA ARG A 291 -10.66 -11.83 -36.07
C ARG A 291 -11.47 -11.29 -37.24
#